data_AF-A0A8C0J9Q1-F1
#
_entry.id   AF-A0A8C0J9Q1-F1
#
_cell.length_a   1.000
_cell.length_b   1.000
_cell.length_c   1.000
_cell.angle_alpha   90.00
_cell.angle_beta   90.00
_cell.angle_gamma   90.00
#
_symmetry.space_group_name_H-M   'P 1'
#
loop_
_entity.id
_entity.type
_entity.pdbx_description
1 polymer ?
#
loop_
_entity_poly.entity_id
_entity_poly.type
_entity_poly.pdbx_seq_one_letter_code
_entity_poly.pdbx_strand_id
1 'polypeptide(L)'
;MADEDSESVRTAESQELAALHLPQLEAVVQETSHALSILKVETEMFEKYYNKMEPKDLVSHLLPDIHGSSLDLGQTRTRRKSKSRAAADRFIGLTVEQKNDLAQRELDMTSLYYNVTLILQAVMEEADIRWADIKKATCNFNKDIIQTISKKKGSVIASQKVLRYLEEKNHYRVSSELCIYTFIIYQAK
;
A
#
# COMPACT_ATOMS: atom_id res chain seq x y z
N MET A 1 -20.49 41.38 7.37
CA MET A 1 -21.78 40.75 6.97
C MET A 1 -21.60 39.29 6.53
N ALA A 2 -20.53 38.59 6.96
CA ALA A 2 -20.29 37.18 6.62
C ALA A 2 -20.38 36.24 7.84
N ASP A 3 -20.67 36.79 9.03
CA ASP A 3 -20.61 36.04 10.29
C ASP A 3 -21.96 35.39 10.68
N GLU A 4 -23.11 35.93 10.23
CA GLU A 4 -24.43 35.38 10.58
C GLU A 4 -24.76 34.08 9.84
N ASP A 5 -24.32 33.91 8.59
CA ASP A 5 -24.55 32.67 7.83
C ASP A 5 -23.74 31.49 8.40
N SER A 6 -22.60 31.76 9.03
CA SER A 6 -21.72 30.74 9.63
C SER A 6 -22.26 30.19 10.95
N GLU A 7 -22.96 31.02 11.75
CA GLU A 7 -23.63 30.56 12.97
C GLU A 7 -24.86 29.73 12.64
N SER A 8 -25.65 30.12 11.63
CA SER A 8 -26.84 29.38 11.19
C SER A 8 -26.51 27.94 10.78
N VAL A 9 -25.44 27.74 9.99
CA VAL A 9 -25.00 26.41 9.53
C VAL A 9 -24.52 25.53 10.69
N ARG A 10 -23.72 26.09 11.61
CA ARG A 10 -23.24 25.36 12.80
C ARG A 10 -24.38 24.91 13.71
N THR A 11 -25.42 25.75 13.82
CA THR A 11 -26.59 25.47 14.65
C THR A 11 -27.44 24.35 14.04
N ALA A 12 -27.61 24.35 12.72
CA ALA A 12 -28.32 23.30 11.98
C ALA A 12 -27.60 21.94 12.04
N GLU A 13 -26.27 21.93 11.82
CA GLU A 13 -25.44 20.71 11.92
C GLU A 13 -25.46 20.13 13.35
N SER A 14 -25.43 20.99 14.38
CA SER A 14 -25.51 20.56 15.78
C SER A 14 -26.86 19.94 16.13
N GLN A 15 -27.96 20.43 15.54
CA GLN A 15 -29.30 19.90 15.73
C GLN A 15 -29.50 18.56 15.01
N GLU A 16 -28.88 18.39 13.84
CA GLU A 16 -28.88 17.15 13.06
C GLU A 16 -28.05 16.05 13.73
N LEU A 17 -26.87 16.40 14.27
CA LEU A 17 -26.03 15.49 15.07
C LEU A 17 -26.72 15.05 16.38
N ALA A 18 -27.50 15.94 17.01
CA ALA A 18 -28.26 15.63 18.22
C ALA A 18 -29.43 14.65 18.00
N ALA A 19 -29.87 14.48 16.74
CA ALA A 19 -30.93 13.55 16.37
C ALA A 19 -30.43 12.14 16.04
N LEU A 20 -29.11 11.92 15.95
CA LEU A 20 -28.50 10.64 15.59
C LEU A 20 -28.40 9.69 16.79
N HIS A 21 -28.62 8.40 16.54
CA HIS A 21 -28.41 7.36 17.56
C HIS A 21 -26.91 7.14 17.80
N LEU A 22 -26.53 6.70 19.02
CA LEU A 22 -25.13 6.64 19.49
C LEU A 22 -24.12 6.00 18.49
N PRO A 23 -24.43 4.88 17.80
CA PRO A 23 -23.53 4.27 16.82
C PRO A 23 -23.35 5.11 15.54
N GLN A 24 -24.38 5.86 15.13
CA GLN A 24 -24.31 6.74 13.96
C GLN A 24 -23.45 7.97 14.27
N LEU A 25 -23.60 8.51 15.49
CA LEU A 25 -22.76 9.62 15.96
C LEU A 25 -21.29 9.20 16.06
N GLU A 26 -21.00 7.99 16.56
CA GLU A 26 -19.65 7.43 16.62
C GLU A 26 -19.02 7.31 15.23
N ALA A 27 -19.78 6.82 14.24
CA ALA A 27 -19.31 6.72 12.86
C ALA A 27 -18.97 8.09 12.25
N VAL A 28 -19.83 9.10 12.45
CA VAL A 28 -19.60 10.47 11.94
C VAL A 28 -18.39 11.11 12.62
N VAL A 29 -18.21 10.93 13.93
CA VAL A 29 -17.03 11.43 14.66
C VAL A 29 -15.76 10.76 14.15
N GLN A 30 -15.79 9.45 13.89
CA GLN A 30 -14.63 8.73 13.37
C GLN A 30 -14.27 9.20 11.94
N GLU A 31 -15.28 9.38 11.08
CA GLU A 31 -15.10 9.86 9.71
C GLU A 31 -14.54 11.29 9.68
N THR A 32 -15.12 12.20 10.47
CA THR A 32 -14.66 13.59 10.56
C THR A 32 -13.27 13.70 11.17
N SER A 33 -12.96 12.90 12.19
CA SER A 33 -11.60 12.81 12.77
C SER A 33 -10.58 12.35 11.73
N HIS A 34 -10.93 11.34 10.93
CA HIS A 34 -10.07 10.87 9.84
C HIS A 34 -9.86 11.95 8.77
N ALA A 35 -10.93 12.65 8.35
CA ALA A 35 -10.84 13.75 7.40
C ALA A 35 -9.96 14.90 7.91
N LEU A 36 -10.10 15.28 9.20
CA LEU A 36 -9.23 16.27 9.84
C LEU A 36 -7.77 15.85 9.86
N SER A 37 -7.49 14.56 10.10
CA SER A 37 -6.12 14.03 10.08
C SER A 37 -5.48 14.19 8.69
N ILE A 38 -6.22 13.88 7.62
CA ILE A 38 -5.75 14.06 6.23
C ILE A 38 -5.45 15.53 5.96
N LEU A 39 -6.40 16.43 6.25
CA LEU A 39 -6.24 17.86 6.02
C LEU A 39 -5.07 18.45 6.82
N LYS A 40 -4.81 17.94 8.02
CA LYS A 40 -3.67 18.36 8.83
C LYS A 40 -2.35 18.00 8.14
N VAL A 41 -2.22 16.78 7.62
CA VAL A 41 -1.02 16.35 6.87
C VAL A 41 -0.83 17.19 5.60
N GLU A 42 -1.91 17.46 4.87
CA GLU A 42 -1.89 18.32 3.68
C GLU A 42 -1.46 19.75 4.03
N THR A 43 -2.01 20.32 5.10
CA THR A 43 -1.64 21.66 5.58
C THR A 43 -0.15 21.71 5.98
N GLU A 44 0.34 20.71 6.71
CA GLU A 44 1.76 20.60 7.06
C GLU A 44 2.66 20.49 5.82
N MET A 45 2.21 19.79 4.78
CA MET A 45 2.93 19.69 3.51
C MET A 45 3.01 21.05 2.81
N PHE A 46 1.90 21.78 2.73
CA PHE A 46 1.85 23.10 2.14
C PHE A 46 2.67 24.12 2.93
N GLU A 47 2.60 24.11 4.26
CA GLU A 47 3.40 24.99 5.10
C GLU A 47 4.90 24.74 4.91
N LYS A 48 5.32 23.47 4.87
CA LYS A 48 6.72 23.10 4.56
C LYS A 48 7.14 23.56 3.17
N TYR A 49 6.25 23.53 2.19
CA TYR A 49 6.53 24.00 0.84
C TYR A 49 6.61 25.54 0.78
N TYR A 50 5.65 26.22 1.40
CA TYR A 50 5.58 27.69 1.47
C TYR A 50 6.80 28.29 2.19
N ASN A 51 7.23 27.69 3.30
CA ASN A 51 8.42 28.11 4.04
C ASN A 51 9.72 28.00 3.22
N LYS A 52 9.79 27.07 2.26
CA LYS A 52 10.92 26.96 1.32
C LYS A 52 10.90 28.02 0.22
N MET A 53 9.75 28.63 -0.03
CA MET A 53 9.56 29.68 -1.04
C MET A 53 9.83 31.08 -0.49
N GLU A 54 9.86 31.25 0.84
CA GLU A 54 10.16 32.55 1.45
C GLU A 54 11.66 32.90 1.24
N PRO A 55 12.01 34.01 0.57
CA PRO A 55 13.40 34.34 0.25
C PRO A 55 14.16 34.81 1.51
N LYS A 56 14.58 33.90 2.38
CA LYS A 56 15.34 34.23 3.60
C LYS A 56 16.85 34.38 3.37
N ASP A 57 17.39 33.94 2.23
CA ASP A 57 18.84 33.77 2.05
C ASP A 57 19.55 34.77 1.11
N LEU A 58 18.89 35.85 0.66
CA LEU A 58 19.56 36.79 -0.25
C LEU A 58 20.56 37.75 0.42
N VAL A 59 20.72 37.70 1.74
CA VAL A 59 21.64 38.59 2.49
C VAL A 59 23.06 38.00 2.61
N SER A 60 23.24 36.68 2.47
CA SER A 60 24.51 36.02 2.83
C SER A 60 25.49 35.76 1.68
N HIS A 61 25.11 35.99 0.41
CA HIS A 61 25.94 35.62 -0.75
C HIS A 61 26.58 36.79 -1.51
N LEU A 62 26.63 38.00 -0.94
CA LEU A 62 27.18 39.18 -1.63
C LEU A 62 28.72 39.33 -1.61
N LEU A 63 29.48 38.33 -1.16
CA LEU A 63 30.94 38.34 -1.27
C LEU A 63 31.46 37.17 -2.11
N PRO A 64 31.88 37.41 -3.37
CA PRO A 64 32.85 36.57 -4.04
C PRO A 64 34.26 37.13 -3.77
N ASP A 65 35.09 36.34 -3.10
CA ASP A 65 36.54 36.47 -3.06
C ASP A 65 37.10 36.45 -4.50
N ILE A 66 37.88 37.47 -4.83
CA ILE A 66 38.52 37.63 -6.14
C ILE A 66 39.94 37.09 -6.05
N HIS A 67 40.23 35.94 -6.67
CA HIS A 67 41.60 35.59 -7.09
C HIS A 67 41.63 34.67 -8.34
N GLY A 68 42.10 35.24 -9.46
CA GLY A 68 43.04 34.62 -10.40
C GLY A 68 42.53 33.66 -11.49
N SER A 69 42.38 34.13 -12.73
CA SER A 69 43.22 33.73 -13.89
C SER A 69 42.58 34.06 -15.26
N SER A 70 43.28 34.91 -16.01
CA SER A 70 43.59 34.87 -17.47
C SER A 70 42.56 34.36 -18.49
N LEU A 71 42.00 35.26 -19.31
CA LEU A 71 42.47 35.49 -20.69
C LEU A 71 41.75 36.68 -21.35
N ASP A 72 42.52 37.51 -22.06
CA ASP A 72 42.11 38.64 -22.91
C ASP A 72 41.20 38.21 -24.09
N LEU A 73 40.23 39.06 -24.46
CA LEU A 73 40.19 39.81 -25.74
C LEU A 73 38.81 40.45 -25.94
N GLY A 74 38.75 41.74 -26.29
CA GLY A 74 37.56 42.32 -26.95
C GLY A 74 36.92 43.53 -26.26
N GLN A 75 37.55 44.68 -26.41
CA GLN A 75 37.00 46.01 -26.12
C GLN A 75 35.83 46.37 -27.06
N THR A 76 34.57 46.30 -26.61
CA THR A 76 33.52 47.22 -27.11
C THR A 76 32.42 47.52 -26.06
N ARG A 77 32.36 48.80 -25.68
CA ARG A 77 31.17 49.62 -25.41
C ARG A 77 30.22 49.20 -24.26
N THR A 78 30.44 49.88 -23.13
CA THR A 78 29.54 50.12 -22.01
C THR A 78 28.12 50.53 -22.46
N ARG A 79 27.10 49.71 -22.15
CA ARG A 79 25.70 50.17 -22.01
C ARG A 79 24.94 49.37 -20.95
N ARG A 80 24.90 49.96 -19.75
CA ARG A 80 23.85 49.91 -18.71
C ARG A 80 23.06 48.59 -18.56
N LYS A 81 23.51 47.83 -17.55
CA LYS A 81 22.75 47.09 -16.53
C LYS A 81 21.22 47.26 -16.59
N SER A 82 20.53 46.16 -16.89
CA SER A 82 19.18 45.86 -16.38
C SER A 82 19.13 44.35 -16.08
N LYS A 83 19.71 43.95 -14.94
CA LYS A 83 19.47 42.61 -14.37
C LYS A 83 18.19 42.72 -13.55
N SER A 84 17.08 42.88 -14.26
CA SER A 84 15.75 43.04 -13.67
C SER A 84 15.21 41.66 -13.25
N ARG A 85 15.27 41.39 -11.95
CA ARG A 85 14.26 40.64 -11.15
C ARG A 85 13.73 39.28 -11.65
N ALA A 86 14.49 38.49 -12.42
CA ALA A 86 14.06 37.12 -12.80
C ALA A 86 14.63 36.01 -11.89
N ALA A 87 14.87 36.28 -10.61
CA ALA A 87 15.47 35.30 -9.69
C ALA A 87 14.58 34.93 -8.49
N ALA A 88 13.50 35.68 -8.23
CA ALA A 88 12.58 35.38 -7.13
C ALA A 88 11.39 34.48 -7.54
N ASP A 89 11.27 34.14 -8.83
CA ASP A 89 10.12 33.42 -9.38
C ASP A 89 10.53 32.24 -10.28
N ARG A 90 11.79 31.80 -10.18
CA ARG A 90 12.21 30.55 -10.81
C ARG A 90 11.75 29.41 -9.93
N PHE A 91 10.53 28.95 -10.19
CA PHE A 91 10.17 27.57 -9.91
C PHE A 91 11.33 26.69 -10.36
N ILE A 92 12.01 26.05 -9.41
CA ILE A 92 12.92 24.95 -9.73
C ILE A 92 12.00 23.77 -10.04
N GLY A 93 11.45 23.77 -11.25
CA GLY A 93 10.70 22.65 -11.77
C GLY A 93 11.61 21.43 -11.82
N LEU A 94 11.04 20.24 -11.59
CA LEU A 94 11.74 18.98 -11.78
C LEU A 94 12.30 18.92 -13.22
N THR A 95 13.52 18.41 -13.35
CA THR A 95 14.10 18.16 -14.68
C THR A 95 13.29 17.08 -15.41
N VAL A 96 13.46 16.97 -16.72
CA VAL A 96 12.76 15.95 -17.53
C VAL A 96 13.09 14.54 -17.03
N GLU A 97 14.35 14.32 -16.65
CA GLU A 97 14.85 13.07 -16.08
C GLU A 97 14.15 12.77 -14.76
N GLN A 98 14.06 13.74 -13.84
CA GLN A 98 13.38 13.56 -12.55
C GLN A 98 11.89 13.25 -12.71
N LYS A 99 11.22 13.86 -13.70
CA LYS A 99 9.82 13.58 -14.02
C LYS A 99 9.65 12.18 -14.60
N ASN A 100 10.57 11.75 -15.46
CA ASN A 100 10.57 10.41 -16.04
C ASN A 100 10.81 9.35 -14.95
N ASP A 101 11.82 9.53 -14.09
CA ASP A 101 12.10 8.64 -12.96
C ASP A 101 10.89 8.51 -12.02
N LEU A 102 10.16 9.61 -11.78
CA LEU A 102 8.94 9.60 -10.99
C LEU A 102 7.83 8.79 -11.67
N ALA A 103 7.57 9.06 -12.95
CA ALA A 103 6.55 8.34 -13.73
C ALA A 103 6.84 6.84 -13.81
N GLN A 104 8.11 6.46 -14.01
CA GLN A 104 8.53 5.06 -14.04
C GLN A 104 8.34 4.40 -12.67
N ARG A 105 8.72 5.06 -11.58
CA ARG A 105 8.53 4.54 -10.23
C ARG A 105 7.06 4.32 -9.89
N GLU A 106 6.18 5.24 -10.28
CA GLU A 106 4.74 5.12 -10.06
C GLU A 106 4.14 3.97 -10.88
N LEU A 107 4.58 3.80 -12.13
CA LEU A 107 4.19 2.67 -12.97
C LEU A 107 4.64 1.34 -12.37
N ASP A 108 5.89 1.25 -11.92
CA ASP A 108 6.44 0.06 -11.29
C ASP A 108 5.71 -0.28 -10.00
N MET A 109 5.41 0.72 -9.15
CA MET A 109 4.66 0.52 -7.91
C MET A 109 3.23 0.02 -8.19
N THR A 110 2.57 0.57 -9.20
CA THR A 110 1.23 0.14 -9.63
C THR A 110 1.26 -1.29 -10.16
N SER A 111 2.26 -1.62 -10.98
CA SER A 111 2.49 -2.97 -11.50
C SER A 111 2.74 -3.97 -10.36
N LEU A 112 3.60 -3.62 -9.39
CA LEU A 112 3.86 -4.45 -8.22
C LEU A 112 2.59 -4.67 -7.39
N TYR A 113 1.80 -3.62 -7.13
CA TYR A 113 0.55 -3.74 -6.39
C TYR A 113 -0.45 -4.68 -7.08
N TYR A 114 -0.60 -4.53 -8.40
CA TYR A 114 -1.46 -5.41 -9.20
C TYR A 114 -0.98 -6.87 -9.14
N ASN A 115 0.32 -7.11 -9.33
CA ASN A 115 0.90 -8.45 -9.28
C ASN A 115 0.76 -9.09 -7.89
N VAL A 116 1.02 -8.34 -6.82
CA VAL A 116 0.83 -8.80 -5.44
C VAL A 116 -0.64 -9.15 -5.19
N THR A 117 -1.56 -8.32 -5.68
CA THR A 117 -3.01 -8.58 -5.54
C THR A 117 -3.40 -9.87 -6.24
N LEU A 118 -2.93 -10.11 -7.46
CA LEU A 118 -3.18 -11.36 -8.18
C LEU A 118 -2.60 -12.58 -7.45
N ILE A 119 -1.37 -12.47 -6.93
CA ILE A 119 -0.73 -13.55 -6.17
C ILE A 119 -1.52 -13.85 -4.90
N LEU A 120 -1.91 -12.81 -4.15
CA LEU A 120 -2.71 -12.98 -2.93
C LEU A 120 -4.05 -13.64 -3.24
N GLN A 121 -4.72 -13.22 -4.32
CA GLN A 121 -5.97 -13.85 -4.76
C GLN A 121 -5.76 -15.34 -5.08
N ALA A 122 -4.72 -15.68 -5.86
CA ALA A 122 -4.42 -17.07 -6.18
C ALA A 122 -4.12 -17.92 -4.92
N VAL A 123 -3.38 -17.35 -3.96
CA VAL A 123 -3.07 -18.01 -2.68
C VAL A 123 -4.34 -18.24 -1.86
N MET A 124 -5.25 -17.27 -1.83
CA MET A 124 -6.54 -17.39 -1.14
C MET A 124 -7.41 -18.48 -1.78
N GLU A 125 -7.55 -18.48 -3.11
CA GLU A 125 -8.31 -19.51 -3.83
C GLU A 125 -7.73 -20.91 -3.59
N GLU A 126 -6.41 -21.07 -3.61
CA GLU A 126 -5.76 -22.35 -3.28
C GLU A 126 -6.00 -22.76 -1.82
N ALA A 127 -5.93 -21.82 -0.88
CA ALA A 127 -6.21 -22.09 0.53
C ALA A 127 -7.66 -22.55 0.74
N ASP A 128 -8.63 -21.94 0.06
CA ASP A 128 -10.04 -22.32 0.12
C ASP A 128 -10.29 -23.72 -0.45
N ILE A 129 -9.67 -24.06 -1.58
CA ILE A 129 -9.73 -25.40 -2.17
C ILE A 129 -9.16 -26.44 -1.18
N ARG A 130 -7.94 -26.20 -0.69
CA ARG A 130 -7.28 -27.10 0.27
C ARG A 130 -8.10 -27.24 1.56
N TRP A 131 -8.73 -26.17 2.02
CA TRP A 131 -9.59 -26.18 3.19
C TRP A 131 -10.86 -27.01 2.98
N ALA A 132 -11.49 -26.90 1.81
CA ALA A 132 -12.63 -27.72 1.44
C ALA A 132 -12.26 -29.22 1.41
N ASP A 133 -11.09 -29.55 0.86
CA ASP A 133 -10.57 -30.92 0.84
C ASP A 133 -10.30 -31.47 2.23
N ILE A 134 -9.70 -30.67 3.13
CA ILE A 134 -9.50 -31.04 4.53
C ILE A 134 -10.84 -31.32 5.21
N LYS A 135 -11.82 -30.41 5.08
CA LYS A 135 -13.15 -30.59 5.65
C LYS A 135 -13.82 -31.87 5.15
N LYS A 136 -13.74 -32.14 3.85
CA LYS A 136 -14.26 -33.36 3.23
C LYS A 136 -13.56 -34.60 3.78
N ALA A 137 -12.22 -34.59 3.85
CA ALA A 137 -11.44 -35.70 4.39
C ALA A 137 -11.78 -35.97 5.87
N THR A 138 -11.93 -34.92 6.69
CA THR A 138 -12.35 -35.04 8.09
C THR A 138 -13.76 -35.61 8.23
N CYS A 139 -14.71 -35.12 7.42
CA CYS A 139 -16.08 -35.63 7.40
C CYS A 139 -16.12 -37.12 7.03
N ASN A 140 -15.39 -37.50 5.98
CA ASN A 140 -15.29 -38.89 5.53
C ASN A 140 -14.64 -39.77 6.60
N PHE A 141 -13.53 -39.33 7.20
CA PHE A 141 -12.88 -40.08 8.28
C PHE A 141 -13.82 -40.32 9.48
N ASN A 142 -14.57 -39.29 9.89
CA ASN A 142 -15.54 -39.43 10.97
C ASN A 142 -16.65 -40.41 10.63
N LYS A 143 -17.21 -40.33 9.42
CA LYS A 143 -18.27 -41.25 8.96
C LYS A 143 -17.77 -42.68 8.79
N ASP A 144 -16.65 -42.86 8.12
CA ASP A 144 -16.19 -44.18 7.72
C ASP A 144 -15.41 -44.90 8.80
N ILE A 145 -14.58 -44.20 9.57
CA ILE A 145 -13.70 -44.79 10.56
C ILE A 145 -14.33 -44.69 11.94
N ILE A 146 -14.52 -43.47 12.44
CA ILE A 146 -14.97 -43.25 13.83
C ILE A 146 -16.36 -43.85 14.08
N GLN A 147 -17.31 -43.60 13.19
CA GLN A 147 -18.66 -44.14 13.36
C GLN A 147 -18.69 -45.67 13.21
N THR A 148 -17.85 -46.26 12.35
CA THR A 148 -17.75 -47.72 12.21
C THR A 148 -17.15 -48.34 13.47
N ILE A 149 -16.08 -47.77 14.02
CA ILE A 149 -15.46 -48.25 15.26
C ILE A 149 -16.45 -48.14 16.42
N SER A 150 -17.19 -47.03 16.51
CA SER A 150 -18.18 -46.83 17.58
C SER A 150 -19.33 -47.84 17.50
N LYS A 151 -19.80 -48.20 16.30
CA LYS A 151 -20.93 -49.13 16.10
C LYS A 151 -20.50 -50.60 16.15
N LYS A 152 -19.30 -50.93 15.70
CA LYS A 152 -18.79 -52.30 15.53
C LYS A 152 -17.47 -52.49 16.28
N LYS A 153 -17.42 -52.03 17.53
CA LYS A 153 -16.20 -52.06 18.36
C LYS A 153 -15.66 -53.49 18.46
N GLY A 154 -14.36 -53.66 18.24
CA GLY A 154 -13.69 -54.97 18.27
C GLY A 154 -13.96 -55.87 17.07
N SER A 155 -14.76 -55.42 16.08
CA SER A 155 -14.99 -56.18 14.86
C SER A 155 -13.80 -56.13 13.91
N VAL A 156 -13.54 -57.25 13.22
CA VAL A 156 -12.58 -57.34 12.10
C VAL A 156 -12.87 -56.28 11.02
N ILE A 157 -14.13 -55.90 10.83
CA ILE A 157 -14.51 -54.85 9.86
C ILE A 157 -13.98 -53.48 10.29
N ALA A 158 -14.02 -53.18 11.60
CA ALA A 158 -13.53 -51.91 12.12
C ALA A 158 -12.01 -51.80 11.97
N SER A 159 -11.27 -52.86 12.28
CA SER A 159 -9.81 -52.90 12.08
C SER A 159 -9.44 -52.85 10.59
N GLN A 160 -10.16 -53.54 9.71
CA GLN A 160 -9.90 -53.51 8.26
C GLN A 160 -10.10 -52.11 7.67
N LYS A 161 -11.13 -51.36 8.10
CA LYS A 161 -11.34 -49.98 7.65
C LYS A 161 -10.19 -49.05 8.08
N VAL A 162 -9.70 -49.18 9.30
CA VAL A 162 -8.54 -48.42 9.79
C VAL A 162 -7.29 -48.75 8.98
N LEU A 163 -7.01 -50.04 8.77
CA LEU A 163 -5.84 -50.48 8.02
C LEU A 163 -5.84 -49.93 6.59
N ARG A 164 -6.98 -50.06 5.89
CA ARG A 164 -7.13 -49.53 4.53
C ARG A 164 -6.91 -48.01 4.46
N TYR A 165 -7.46 -47.27 5.42
CA TYR A 165 -7.27 -45.81 5.49
C TYR A 165 -5.79 -45.44 5.68
N LEU A 166 -5.06 -46.17 6.52
CA LEU A 166 -3.63 -45.95 6.74
C LEU A 166 -2.81 -46.26 5.48
N GLU A 167 -3.08 -47.36 4.79
CA GLU A 167 -2.44 -47.74 3.53
C GLU A 167 -2.66 -46.68 2.45
N GLU A 168 -3.92 -46.26 2.28
CA GLU A 168 -4.31 -45.22 1.32
C GLU A 168 -3.58 -43.90 1.61
N LYS A 169 -3.56 -43.44 2.87
CA LYS A 169 -2.84 -42.22 3.25
C LYS A 169 -1.33 -42.34 3.06
N ASN A 170 -0.75 -43.52 3.28
CA ASN A 170 0.67 -43.74 3.04
C ASN A 170 0.99 -43.64 1.54
N HIS A 171 0.17 -44.25 0.68
CA HIS A 171 0.33 -44.14 -0.78
C HIS A 171 0.20 -42.70 -1.27
N TYR A 172 -0.77 -41.94 -0.77
CA TYR A 172 -0.92 -40.52 -1.12
C TYR A 172 0.31 -39.70 -0.74
N ARG A 173 0.90 -39.92 0.45
CA ARG A 173 2.12 -39.21 0.87
C ARG A 173 3.28 -39.48 -0.07
N VAL A 174 3.57 -40.75 -0.36
CA VAL A 174 4.64 -41.15 -1.29
C VAL A 174 4.41 -40.56 -2.68
N SER A 175 3.18 -40.61 -3.19
CA SER A 175 2.86 -40.03 -4.50
C SER A 175 2.99 -38.51 -4.53
N SER A 176 2.60 -37.82 -3.46
CA SER A 176 2.71 -36.36 -3.37
C SER A 176 4.15 -35.89 -3.26
N GLU A 177 5.00 -36.59 -2.50
CA GLU A 177 6.43 -36.31 -2.39
C GLU A 177 7.11 -36.46 -3.75
N LEU A 178 6.83 -37.55 -4.49
CA LEU A 178 7.34 -37.76 -5.85
C LEU A 178 6.92 -36.65 -6.81
N CYS A 179 5.68 -36.14 -6.71
CA CYS A 179 5.19 -35.06 -7.56
C CYS A 179 5.94 -33.74 -7.30
N ILE A 180 6.18 -33.41 -6.02
CA ILE A 180 6.96 -32.23 -5.63
C ILE A 180 8.41 -32.34 -6.12
N TYR A 181 9.05 -33.49 -5.91
CA TYR A 181 10.41 -33.72 -6.42
C TYR A 181 10.48 -33.59 -7.95
N THR A 182 9.49 -34.11 -8.67
CA THR A 182 9.42 -33.98 -10.13
C THR A 182 9.25 -32.53 -10.55
N PHE A 183 8.34 -31.78 -9.93
CA PHE A 183 8.12 -30.36 -10.22
C PHE A 183 9.38 -29.51 -9.98
N ILE A 184 10.09 -29.74 -8.87
CA ILE A 184 11.35 -29.04 -8.56
C ILE A 184 12.42 -29.36 -9.63
N ILE A 185 12.56 -30.63 -10.03
CA ILE A 185 13.53 -31.03 -11.07
C ILE A 185 13.20 -30.40 -12.42
N TYR A 186 11.91 -30.29 -12.79
CA TYR A 186 11.49 -29.67 -14.04
C TYR A 186 11.72 -28.16 -14.07
N GLN A 187 11.52 -27.44 -12.96
CA GLN A 187 11.78 -26.00 -12.88
C GLN A 187 13.28 -25.64 -12.80
N ALA A 188 14.14 -26.63 -12.50
CA ALA A 188 15.59 -26.45 -12.42
C ALA A 188 16.34 -26.70 -13.75
N LYS A 189 15.62 -27.02 -14.83
CA LYS A 189 16.13 -27.15 -16.21
C LYS A 189 15.73 -25.94 -17.04
#